data_AF-A0A925WGT3-F1
#
_entry.id   AF-A0A925WGT3-F1
#
_cell.length_a   1.000
_cell.length_b   1.000
_cell.length_c   1.000
_cell.angle_alpha   90.00
_cell.angle_beta   90.00
_cell.angle_gamma   90.00
#
_symmetry.space_group_name_H-M   'P 1'
#
loop_
_entity.id
_entity.type
_entity.pdbx_description
1 polymer ?
#
loop_
_entity_poly.entity_id
_entity_poly.type
_entity_poly.pdbx_seq_one_letter_code
_entity_poly.pdbx_strand_id
1 'polypeptide(L)'
;MKPFTIQIGAYLLGLLAFGGTANAATIFSSGYSNTFSVQPIAADWSTLSIAGGAGDSATSAQVGTNIAVLTAGAITNQLAVSNASPPLAVARAVFVTNGYVQTRPTGNRITVLMASFVNGTGSNVGALNINYDLTLVAGIAEELPGHRVYYSFSGGTNSWIAVNALSGADTNLSVNSMSARLDLGVWPTNA
;
A
#
# COMPACT_ATOMS: atom_id res chain seq x y z
N MET A 1 19.06 2.87 29.46
CA MET A 1 18.22 3.30 28.32
C MET A 1 17.28 2.14 28.00
N LYS A 2 15.97 2.37 27.83
CA LYS A 2 15.03 1.29 27.44
C LYS A 2 14.90 1.25 25.91
N PRO A 3 14.85 0.06 25.27
CA PRO A 3 14.59 -0.02 23.83
C PRO A 3 13.17 0.45 23.53
N PHE A 4 13.02 1.23 22.46
CA PHE A 4 11.73 1.77 21.99
C PHE A 4 11.06 0.73 21.09
N THR A 5 9.89 0.22 21.50
CA THR A 5 9.10 -0.78 20.74
C THR A 5 7.91 -0.08 20.07
N ILE A 6 7.79 -0.18 18.74
CA ILE A 6 6.81 0.58 17.92
C ILE A 6 5.53 -0.20 17.59
N GLN A 7 4.41 0.54 17.39
CA GLN A 7 2.99 0.13 17.16
C GLN A 7 2.23 1.25 16.42
N ILE A 8 1.40 1.13 15.36
CA ILE A 8 1.11 0.11 14.31
C ILE A 8 0.42 -1.22 14.71
N GLY A 9 -0.64 -1.62 13.96
CA GLY A 9 -1.39 -2.90 13.90
C GLY A 9 -1.95 -3.10 12.47
N ALA A 10 -2.33 -4.31 12.03
CA ALA A 10 -2.78 -4.59 10.65
C ALA A 10 -4.24 -4.11 10.38
N TYR A 11 -4.75 -3.94 9.16
CA TYR A 11 -4.56 -4.64 7.88
C TYR A 11 -4.50 -3.65 6.71
N LEU A 12 -3.82 -4.00 5.60
CA LEU A 12 -3.81 -3.17 4.39
C LEU A 12 -3.67 -3.98 3.10
N LEU A 13 -4.31 -3.46 2.06
CA LEU A 13 -4.00 -3.79 0.69
C LEU A 13 -3.08 -2.73 0.06
N GLY A 14 -1.86 -3.10 -0.32
CA GLY A 14 -0.94 -2.23 -1.07
C GLY A 14 -1.17 -2.33 -2.57
N LEU A 15 -1.60 -1.25 -3.22
CA LEU A 15 -1.69 -1.15 -4.68
C LEU A 15 -0.55 -0.29 -5.24
N LEU A 16 0.05 -0.73 -6.33
CA LEU A 16 1.05 0.01 -7.07
C LEU A 16 0.55 0.31 -8.47
N ALA A 17 0.26 1.57 -8.75
CA ALA A 17 -0.17 2.02 -10.07
C ALA A 17 0.97 2.73 -10.79
N PHE A 18 1.29 2.27 -12.00
CA PHE A 18 2.16 2.97 -12.93
C PHE A 18 1.28 3.56 -14.05
N GLY A 19 1.46 4.83 -14.40
CA GLY A 19 0.58 5.50 -15.37
C GLY A 19 1.10 6.84 -15.88
N GLY A 20 0.60 7.29 -17.04
CA GLY A 20 1.07 8.49 -17.75
C GLY A 20 0.51 9.83 -17.26
N THR A 21 0.12 9.95 -15.99
CA THR A 21 -0.45 11.19 -15.44
C THR A 21 0.59 12.00 -14.67
N ALA A 22 0.69 13.30 -14.96
CA ALA A 22 1.68 14.24 -14.40
C ALA A 22 1.55 14.55 -12.88
N ASN A 23 0.85 13.70 -12.13
CA ASN A 23 0.60 13.83 -10.70
C ASN A 23 0.79 12.44 -10.06
N ALA A 24 2.05 12.01 -9.94
CA ALA A 24 2.45 10.75 -9.30
C ALA A 24 3.96 10.80 -9.00
N ALA A 25 4.42 9.97 -8.07
CA ALA A 25 5.79 10.03 -7.58
C ALA A 25 6.80 9.63 -8.67
N THR A 26 7.80 10.47 -8.91
CA THR A 26 8.81 10.18 -9.95
C THR A 26 9.91 9.27 -9.41
N ILE A 27 10.12 8.13 -10.06
CA ILE A 27 11.27 7.26 -9.85
C ILE A 27 12.40 7.71 -10.77
N PHE A 28 13.49 8.21 -10.19
CA PHE A 28 14.72 8.55 -10.90
C PHE A 28 15.71 7.37 -10.87
N SER A 29 16.87 7.51 -11.52
CA SER A 29 17.93 6.48 -11.52
C SER A 29 18.49 6.17 -10.12
N SER A 30 18.35 7.10 -9.17
CA SER A 30 18.60 6.92 -7.74
C SER A 30 17.49 6.14 -6.99
N GLY A 31 16.43 5.74 -7.69
CA GLY A 31 15.20 5.19 -7.11
C GLY A 31 14.25 6.26 -6.59
N TYR A 32 13.27 5.81 -5.79
CA TYR A 32 12.36 6.63 -5.00
C TYR A 32 12.41 6.13 -3.55
N SER A 33 12.32 7.06 -2.60
CA SER A 33 12.19 6.75 -1.18
C SER A 33 11.27 7.78 -0.53
N ASN A 34 10.39 7.33 0.36
CA ASN A 34 9.54 8.19 1.17
C ASN A 34 9.69 7.82 2.64
N THR A 35 10.22 8.74 3.43
CA THR A 35 10.39 8.59 4.88
C THR A 35 9.14 8.98 5.67
N PHE A 36 8.08 9.44 4.99
CA PHE A 36 6.85 9.96 5.58
C PHE A 36 7.10 11.01 6.69
N SER A 37 8.17 11.81 6.56
CA SER A 37 8.42 12.96 7.44
C SER A 37 7.43 14.11 7.20
N VAL A 38 6.75 14.10 6.05
CA VAL A 38 5.67 15.01 5.67
C VAL A 38 4.52 14.18 5.11
N GLN A 39 3.28 14.65 5.27
CA GLN A 39 2.10 14.03 4.68
C GLN A 39 2.28 13.91 3.16
N PRO A 40 2.24 12.71 2.56
CA PRO A 40 2.38 12.56 1.12
C PRO A 40 1.14 13.12 0.42
N ILE A 41 1.32 13.69 -0.77
CA ILE A 41 0.20 14.21 -1.58
C ILE A 41 -0.67 13.06 -2.15
N ALA A 42 -1.97 13.29 -2.29
CA ALA A 42 -2.95 12.33 -2.82
C ALA A 42 -2.62 11.79 -4.22
N ALA A 43 -1.83 12.55 -4.99
CA ALA A 43 -1.29 12.15 -6.28
C ALA A 43 -0.33 10.94 -6.17
N ASP A 44 0.55 10.97 -5.18
CA ASP A 44 1.59 9.97 -4.94
C ASP A 44 1.07 8.82 -4.08
N TRP A 45 0.30 9.14 -3.03
CA TRP A 45 -0.23 8.18 -2.06
C TRP A 45 -1.69 8.49 -1.76
N SER A 46 -2.58 7.54 -2.06
CA SER A 46 -4.02 7.70 -1.92
C SER A 46 -4.66 6.49 -1.25
N THR A 47 -5.91 6.64 -0.78
CA THR A 47 -6.63 5.57 -0.10
C THR A 47 -8.09 5.47 -0.54
N LEU A 48 -8.63 4.26 -0.52
CA LEU A 48 -10.05 3.95 -0.74
C LEU A 48 -10.57 3.05 0.38
N SER A 49 -11.81 3.28 0.78
CA SER A 49 -12.55 2.35 1.63
C SER A 49 -13.53 1.56 0.75
N ILE A 50 -13.45 0.23 0.78
CA ILE A 50 -14.47 -0.62 0.16
C ILE A 50 -15.52 -0.91 1.24
N ALA A 51 -16.70 -0.30 1.10
CA ALA A 51 -17.80 -0.45 2.05
C ALA A 51 -18.24 -1.93 2.16
N GLY A 52 -18.47 -2.40 3.38
CA GLY A 52 -18.80 -3.79 3.72
C GLY A 52 -18.51 -4.09 5.18
N GLY A 53 -18.68 -5.34 5.60
CA GLY A 53 -18.47 -5.80 6.97
C GLY A 53 -17.33 -6.82 7.14
N ALA A 54 -17.15 -7.25 8.39
CA ALA A 54 -16.33 -8.42 8.74
C ALA A 54 -16.83 -9.67 8.00
N GLY A 55 -15.93 -10.56 7.60
CA GLY A 55 -16.22 -11.76 6.83
C GLY A 55 -16.50 -11.57 5.32
N ASP A 56 -16.81 -10.36 4.83
CA ASP A 56 -17.10 -10.10 3.40
C ASP A 56 -15.92 -10.41 2.45
N SER A 57 -14.69 -10.55 2.98
CA SER A 57 -13.47 -10.81 2.21
C SER A 57 -12.42 -11.60 3.01
N ALA A 58 -12.84 -12.74 3.57
CA ALA A 58 -12.02 -13.61 4.42
C ALA A 58 -10.91 -14.42 3.70
N THR A 59 -10.76 -14.30 2.38
CA THR A 59 -9.76 -15.07 1.60
C THR A 59 -9.03 -14.20 0.59
N SER A 60 -7.78 -14.56 0.27
CA SER A 60 -6.98 -13.90 -0.77
C SER A 60 -7.68 -13.85 -2.13
N ALA A 61 -8.51 -14.86 -2.44
CA ALA A 61 -9.31 -14.89 -3.67
C ALA A 61 -10.42 -13.83 -3.66
N GLN A 62 -11.19 -13.73 -2.56
CA GLN A 62 -12.21 -12.69 -2.40
C GLN A 62 -11.61 -11.28 -2.41
N VAL A 63 -10.46 -11.07 -1.74
CA VAL A 63 -9.71 -9.82 -1.84
C VAL A 63 -9.33 -9.56 -3.30
N GLY A 64 -8.71 -10.51 -3.99
CA GLY A 64 -8.38 -10.40 -5.42
C GLY A 64 -9.58 -10.01 -6.30
N THR A 65 -10.77 -10.56 -6.06
CA THR A 65 -12.00 -10.21 -6.79
C THR A 65 -12.42 -8.75 -6.55
N ASN A 66 -12.37 -8.26 -5.32
CA ASN A 66 -12.68 -6.85 -5.01
C ASN A 66 -11.71 -5.88 -5.69
N ILE A 67 -10.47 -6.32 -5.94
CA ILE A 67 -9.39 -5.48 -6.46
C ILE A 67 -9.33 -5.52 -7.98
N ALA A 68 -9.66 -6.66 -8.59
CA ALA A 68 -9.86 -6.76 -10.03
C ALA A 68 -10.89 -5.73 -10.54
N VAL A 69 -11.92 -5.35 -9.77
CA VAL A 69 -12.91 -4.36 -10.20
C VAL A 69 -12.54 -2.89 -9.93
N LEU A 70 -11.38 -2.60 -9.31
CA LEU A 70 -10.94 -1.22 -9.07
C LEU A 70 -10.22 -0.63 -10.28
N THR A 71 -10.46 0.67 -10.52
CA THR A 71 -9.56 1.52 -11.30
C THR A 71 -8.70 2.37 -10.37
N ALA A 72 -7.44 2.64 -10.73
CA ALA A 72 -6.56 3.55 -9.98
C ALA A 72 -7.21 4.94 -9.79
N GLY A 73 -7.91 5.46 -10.81
CA GLY A 73 -8.67 6.71 -10.74
C GLY A 73 -9.87 6.72 -9.77
N ALA A 74 -10.22 5.59 -9.15
CA ALA A 74 -11.19 5.52 -8.05
C ALA A 74 -10.52 5.60 -6.66
N ILE A 75 -9.20 5.45 -6.60
CA ILE A 75 -8.39 5.47 -5.37
C ILE A 75 -7.67 6.82 -5.33
N THR A 76 -8.40 7.88 -4.93
CA THR A 76 -7.96 9.28 -5.12
C THR A 76 -7.93 10.12 -3.84
N ASN A 77 -8.32 9.55 -2.70
CA ASN A 77 -8.46 10.34 -1.49
C ASN A 77 -7.13 10.47 -0.76
N GLN A 78 -6.84 11.68 -0.30
CA GLN A 78 -5.74 11.99 0.59
C GLN A 78 -5.75 11.11 1.86
N LEU A 79 -4.60 10.58 2.25
CA LEU A 79 -4.41 9.98 3.57
C LEU A 79 -4.61 11.08 4.62
N ALA A 80 -5.58 10.90 5.53
CA ALA A 80 -5.79 11.85 6.62
C ALA A 80 -4.59 11.85 7.59
N VAL A 81 -4.31 12.98 8.24
CA VAL A 81 -3.28 13.09 9.27
C VAL A 81 -3.81 12.49 10.58
N SER A 82 -2.96 11.71 11.26
CA SER A 82 -3.20 11.19 12.60
C SER A 82 -1.96 11.38 13.47
N ASN A 83 -2.19 11.60 14.77
CA ASN A 83 -1.18 11.59 15.82
C ASN A 83 -1.35 10.38 16.77
N ALA A 84 -2.28 9.46 16.48
CA ALA A 84 -2.63 8.36 17.36
C ALA A 84 -1.72 7.14 17.18
N SER A 85 -1.13 6.70 18.29
CA SER A 85 -0.39 5.45 18.46
C SER A 85 -0.82 4.86 19.82
N PRO A 86 -1.46 3.67 19.88
CA PRO A 86 -1.77 2.76 18.77
C PRO A 86 -2.77 3.34 17.74
N PRO A 87 -2.86 2.75 16.54
CA PRO A 87 -3.73 3.25 15.47
C PRO A 87 -5.19 3.38 15.91
N LEU A 88 -5.84 4.50 15.57
CA LEU A 88 -7.31 4.58 15.63
C LEU A 88 -7.91 3.62 14.61
N ALA A 89 -9.02 2.98 14.97
CA ALA A 89 -9.79 2.15 14.05
C ALA A 89 -10.50 3.07 13.03
N VAL A 90 -10.14 2.96 11.75
CA VAL A 90 -10.63 3.83 10.67
C VAL A 90 -10.76 3.06 9.36
N ALA A 91 -11.78 3.41 8.57
CA ALA A 91 -12.12 2.77 7.30
C ALA A 91 -11.11 3.04 6.15
N ARG A 92 -9.97 3.70 6.43
CA ARG A 92 -9.02 4.24 5.44
C ARG A 92 -7.59 4.14 5.94
N ALA A 93 -6.60 4.19 5.05
CA ALA A 93 -5.21 4.40 5.45
C ALA A 93 -4.99 5.86 5.89
N VAL A 94 -4.16 6.07 6.91
CA VAL A 94 -3.85 7.40 7.44
C VAL A 94 -2.35 7.59 7.58
N PHE A 95 -1.92 8.83 7.34
CA PHE A 95 -0.56 9.29 7.55
C PHE A 95 -0.37 9.60 9.04
N VAL A 96 0.73 9.14 9.62
CA VAL A 96 1.11 9.44 11.00
C VAL A 96 2.29 10.38 11.02
N THR A 97 2.19 11.45 11.81
CA THR A 97 3.25 12.46 12.00
C THR A 97 4.57 11.90 12.53
N ASN A 98 4.60 10.62 12.94
CA ASN A 98 5.77 9.93 13.47
C ASN A 98 6.57 9.17 12.38
N GLY A 99 6.29 9.39 11.09
CA GLY A 99 7.11 8.87 9.99
C GLY A 99 6.59 7.60 9.31
N TYR A 100 5.28 7.35 9.30
CA TYR A 100 4.72 6.15 8.65
C TYR A 100 3.27 6.30 8.21
N VAL A 101 2.82 5.39 7.34
CA VAL A 101 1.39 5.15 7.05
C VAL A 101 0.90 4.00 7.92
N GLN A 102 -0.29 4.14 8.49
CA GLN A 102 -0.95 3.07 9.24
C GLN A 102 -2.35 2.79 8.73
N THR A 103 -2.83 1.61 9.08
CA THR A 103 -4.17 1.12 8.79
C THR A 103 -4.71 0.40 9.99
N ARG A 104 -6.02 0.51 10.22
CA ARG A 104 -6.76 -0.35 11.16
C ARG A 104 -8.23 -0.39 10.72
N PRO A 105 -8.55 -1.13 9.62
CA PRO A 105 -9.89 -1.22 9.05
C PRO A 105 -10.98 -1.36 10.10
N THR A 106 -12.05 -0.58 9.93
CA THR A 106 -13.29 -0.72 10.70
C THR A 106 -14.42 -0.05 9.92
N GLY A 107 -15.62 -0.62 9.97
CA GLY A 107 -16.76 -0.15 9.17
C GLY A 107 -16.58 -0.34 7.65
N ASN A 108 -15.64 -1.20 7.22
CA ASN A 108 -15.37 -1.51 5.82
C ASN A 108 -14.86 -2.95 5.67
N ARG A 109 -14.99 -3.54 4.47
CA ARG A 109 -14.46 -4.89 4.19
C ARG A 109 -12.98 -4.88 3.83
N ILE A 110 -12.51 -3.83 3.15
CA ILE A 110 -11.12 -3.67 2.71
C ILE A 110 -10.72 -2.19 2.81
N THR A 111 -9.56 -1.94 3.42
CA THR A 111 -8.84 -0.66 3.33
C THR A 111 -7.78 -0.77 2.23
N VAL A 112 -7.84 0.12 1.25
CA VAL A 112 -6.88 0.21 0.15
C VAL A 112 -5.95 1.41 0.37
N LEU A 113 -4.66 1.20 0.14
CA LEU A 113 -3.64 2.23 -0.04
C LEU A 113 -3.03 2.01 -1.41
N MET A 114 -2.94 3.06 -2.21
CA MET A 114 -2.26 3.03 -3.49
C MET A 114 -1.08 4.00 -3.46
N ALA A 115 0.06 3.55 -3.99
CA ALA A 115 1.13 4.44 -4.41
C ALA A 115 1.15 4.52 -5.94
N SER A 116 1.25 5.74 -6.48
CA SER A 116 1.30 6.00 -7.92
C SER A 116 2.71 6.42 -8.32
N PHE A 117 3.27 5.81 -9.37
CA PHE A 117 4.64 6.07 -9.81
C PHE A 117 4.77 6.37 -11.31
N VAL A 118 5.71 7.25 -11.66
CA VAL A 118 6.14 7.57 -13.03
C VAL A 118 7.63 7.30 -13.22
N ASN A 119 8.02 6.84 -14.42
CA ASN A 119 9.41 6.59 -14.75
C ASN A 119 10.07 7.89 -15.25
N GLY A 120 10.88 8.49 -14.39
CA GLY A 120 11.74 9.65 -14.69
C GLY A 120 13.22 9.29 -14.84
N THR A 121 13.57 8.01 -15.05
CA THR A 121 14.98 7.57 -15.17
C THR A 121 15.67 8.00 -16.47
N GLY A 122 14.93 8.55 -17.43
CA GLY A 122 15.43 8.86 -18.78
C GLY A 122 15.63 7.64 -19.69
N SER A 123 15.23 6.43 -19.26
CA SER A 123 15.31 5.20 -20.05
C SER A 123 14.20 4.20 -19.67
N ASN A 124 14.08 3.08 -20.39
CA ASN A 124 13.15 2.01 -20.02
C ASN A 124 13.58 1.30 -18.73
N VAL A 125 12.68 1.17 -17.76
CA VAL A 125 12.93 0.42 -16.53
C VAL A 125 12.38 -1.00 -16.69
N GLY A 126 13.28 -1.98 -16.85
CA GLY A 126 12.91 -3.39 -17.03
C GLY A 126 12.49 -4.12 -15.74
N ALA A 127 12.85 -3.59 -14.57
CA ALA A 127 12.46 -4.14 -13.27
C ALA A 127 12.55 -3.09 -12.14
N LEU A 128 11.77 -3.28 -11.08
CA LEU A 128 11.86 -2.52 -9.84
C LEU A 128 12.11 -3.45 -8.65
N ASN A 129 12.88 -2.96 -7.67
CA ASN A 129 12.94 -3.56 -6.34
C ASN A 129 12.09 -2.71 -5.40
N ILE A 130 11.24 -3.35 -4.60
CA ILE A 130 10.36 -2.70 -3.62
C ILE A 130 10.74 -3.24 -2.25
N ASN A 131 10.94 -2.33 -1.30
CA ASN A 131 11.35 -2.65 0.06
C ASN A 131 10.58 -1.75 1.04
N TYR A 132 10.00 -2.34 2.08
CA TYR A 132 9.39 -1.62 3.20
C TYR A 132 9.32 -2.51 4.45
N ASP A 133 9.29 -1.90 5.62
CA ASP A 133 9.03 -2.62 6.87
C ASP A 133 7.53 -2.63 7.18
N LEU A 134 7.02 -3.79 7.57
CA LEU A 134 5.66 -4.00 8.05
C LEU A 134 5.68 -4.35 9.54
N THR A 135 5.05 -3.53 10.37
CA THR A 135 4.97 -3.70 11.84
C THR A 135 3.56 -4.13 12.24
N LEU A 136 3.44 -5.15 13.11
CA LEU A 136 2.19 -5.58 13.73
C LEU A 136 2.35 -5.53 15.26
N VAL A 137 1.59 -4.66 15.95
CA VAL A 137 1.42 -4.68 17.42
C VAL A 137 -0.04 -4.35 17.75
N ALA A 138 -0.50 -4.73 18.95
CA ALA A 138 -1.92 -4.73 19.34
C ALA A 138 -2.82 -5.47 18.33
N GLY A 139 -2.25 -6.49 17.66
CA GLY A 139 -2.94 -7.31 16.68
C GLY A 139 -4.15 -7.99 17.30
N ILE A 140 -5.27 -7.90 16.61
CA ILE A 140 -6.48 -8.68 16.89
C ILE A 140 -6.50 -9.89 15.97
N ALA A 141 -7.36 -10.87 16.25
CA ALA A 141 -7.56 -11.99 15.33
C ALA A 141 -8.11 -11.46 13.99
N GLU A 142 -7.47 -11.86 12.89
CA GLU A 142 -7.76 -11.41 11.52
C GLU A 142 -8.41 -12.54 10.72
N GLU A 143 -9.49 -12.29 9.96
CA GLU A 143 -10.04 -13.32 9.07
C GLU A 143 -9.07 -13.69 7.95
N LEU A 144 -8.28 -12.72 7.49
CA LEU A 144 -7.21 -12.91 6.52
C LEU A 144 -5.95 -12.15 6.98
N PRO A 145 -4.98 -12.84 7.61
CA PRO A 145 -3.83 -12.16 8.19
C PRO A 145 -2.94 -11.40 7.20
N GLY A 146 -2.51 -10.22 7.64
CA GLY A 146 -1.47 -9.42 7.01
C GLY A 146 -1.90 -8.71 5.73
N HIS A 147 -0.91 -8.18 5.01
CA HIS A 147 -1.20 -7.35 3.84
C HIS A 147 -1.41 -8.19 2.57
N ARG A 148 -2.09 -7.65 1.57
CA ARG A 148 -2.06 -8.20 0.20
C ARG A 148 -1.56 -7.10 -0.72
N VAL A 149 -0.68 -7.42 -1.66
CA VAL A 149 -0.05 -6.41 -2.52
C VAL A 149 -0.28 -6.75 -3.98
N TYR A 150 -0.61 -5.74 -4.77
CA TYR A 150 -0.90 -5.85 -6.21
C TYR A 150 -0.24 -4.70 -6.97
N TYR A 151 0.11 -4.90 -8.23
CA TYR A 151 0.59 -3.84 -9.13
C TYR A 151 -0.17 -3.81 -10.46
N SER A 152 -0.18 -2.66 -11.13
CA SER A 152 -0.75 -2.48 -12.47
C SER A 152 -0.04 -1.36 -13.25
N PHE A 153 0.08 -1.56 -14.57
CA PHE A 153 0.60 -0.56 -15.53
C PHE A 153 -0.47 0.29 -16.24
N SER A 154 -1.74 -0.04 -16.08
CA SER A 154 -2.84 0.70 -16.69
C SER A 154 -3.75 1.36 -15.66
N GLY A 155 -3.68 0.91 -14.40
CA GLY A 155 -4.66 1.26 -13.38
C GLY A 155 -6.10 0.88 -13.76
N GLY A 156 -6.30 0.00 -14.75
CA GLY A 156 -7.62 -0.41 -15.21
C GLY A 156 -8.19 -1.59 -14.42
N THR A 157 -9.49 -1.85 -14.57
CA THR A 157 -10.09 -3.10 -14.07
C THR A 157 -9.41 -4.33 -14.70
N ASN A 158 -9.27 -5.40 -13.94
CA ASN A 158 -8.66 -6.68 -14.31
C ASN A 158 -7.17 -6.60 -14.70
N SER A 159 -6.49 -5.50 -14.37
CA SER A 159 -5.06 -5.29 -14.64
C SER A 159 -4.13 -5.49 -13.43
N TRP A 160 -4.71 -5.76 -12.25
CA TRP A 160 -3.99 -5.87 -10.98
C TRP A 160 -3.40 -7.26 -10.80
N ILE A 161 -2.07 -7.34 -10.73
CA ILE A 161 -1.31 -8.58 -10.59
C ILE A 161 -0.80 -8.69 -9.15
N ALA A 162 -1.07 -9.81 -8.48
CA ALA A 162 -0.66 -10.04 -7.10
C ALA A 162 0.86 -10.19 -6.95
N VAL A 163 1.43 -9.50 -5.96
CA VAL A 163 2.84 -9.61 -5.55
C VAL A 163 2.92 -10.50 -4.31
N ASN A 164 3.00 -11.81 -4.53
CA ASN A 164 2.97 -12.78 -3.44
C ASN A 164 4.12 -12.60 -2.42
N ALA A 165 5.30 -12.16 -2.86
CA ALA A 165 6.44 -11.89 -1.98
C ALA A 165 6.24 -10.68 -1.03
N LEU A 166 5.29 -9.80 -1.33
CA LEU A 166 4.87 -8.67 -0.46
C LEU A 166 3.54 -8.96 0.25
N SER A 167 2.98 -10.17 0.11
CA SER A 167 1.64 -10.54 0.57
C SER A 167 1.65 -11.59 1.67
N GLY A 168 0.77 -11.42 2.65
CA GLY A 168 0.76 -12.12 3.93
C GLY A 168 1.59 -11.37 4.98
N ALA A 169 1.49 -11.84 6.21
CA ALA A 169 2.43 -11.53 7.28
C ALA A 169 2.59 -12.78 8.15
N ASP A 170 3.77 -12.96 8.74
CA ASP A 170 3.85 -13.76 9.96
C ASP A 170 3.14 -12.99 11.06
N THR A 171 2.07 -13.56 11.62
CA THR A 171 1.24 -12.94 12.68
C THR A 171 1.98 -12.74 13.99
N ASN A 172 3.23 -13.20 14.10
CA ASN A 172 3.99 -13.26 15.34
C ASN A 172 5.20 -12.30 15.40
N LEU A 173 5.43 -11.47 14.36
CA LEU A 173 6.60 -10.58 14.28
C LEU A 173 6.25 -9.11 14.53
N SER A 174 7.09 -8.44 15.33
CA SER A 174 6.96 -7.00 15.61
C SER A 174 7.40 -6.12 14.44
N VAL A 175 8.35 -6.56 13.63
CA VAL A 175 8.75 -5.94 12.35
C VAL A 175 9.07 -7.04 11.36
N ASN A 176 8.57 -6.91 10.14
CA ASN A 176 8.80 -7.81 9.02
C ASN A 176 9.27 -6.99 7.80
N SER A 177 10.53 -7.16 7.39
CA SER A 177 11.10 -6.45 6.24
C SER A 177 10.67 -7.12 4.94
N MET A 178 9.70 -6.50 4.26
CA MET A 178 9.14 -6.99 3.00
C MET A 178 10.03 -6.57 1.83
N SER A 179 10.29 -7.50 0.91
CA SER A 179 11.13 -7.28 -0.27
C SER A 179 10.57 -8.04 -1.47
N ALA A 180 10.49 -7.39 -2.62
CA ALA A 180 10.21 -8.06 -3.88
C ALA A 180 10.87 -7.35 -5.05
N ARG A 181 11.24 -8.16 -6.05
CA ARG A 181 11.54 -7.69 -7.40
C ARG A 181 10.28 -7.84 -8.25
N LEU A 182 9.89 -6.78 -8.94
CA LEU A 182 8.92 -6.82 -10.03
C LEU A 182 9.66 -6.73 -11.35
N ASP A 183 9.59 -7.79 -12.16
CA ASP A 183 10.05 -7.73 -13.55
C ASP A 183 8.96 -7.07 -14.40
N LEU A 184 9.25 -5.84 -14.85
CA LEU A 184 8.32 -4.95 -15.53
C LEU A 184 8.29 -5.18 -17.04
N GLY A 185 9.39 -5.70 -17.60
CA GLY A 185 9.61 -5.82 -19.04
C GLY A 185 9.83 -4.46 -19.69
N VAL A 186 8.73 -3.74 -19.95
CA VAL A 186 8.74 -2.40 -20.56
C VAL A 186 7.93 -1.43 -19.69
N TRP A 187 8.63 -0.55 -18.99
CA TRP A 187 8.06 0.64 -18.37
C TRP A 187 8.74 1.86 -19.01
N PRO A 188 8.12 2.49 -20.03
CA PRO A 188 8.73 3.58 -20.78
C PRO A 188 8.84 4.83 -19.91
N THR A 189 9.69 5.78 -20.31
CA THR A 189 9.74 7.11 -19.69
C THR A 189 8.44 7.86 -19.92
N ASN A 190 7.90 8.47 -18.87
CA ASN A 190 6.94 9.56 -19.06
C ASN A 190 7.76 10.82 -19.36
N ALA A 191 7.71 11.28 -20.61
CA ALA A 191 8.39 12.49 -21.08
C ALA A 191 7.60 13.76 -20.68
#